data_AF-A0A2N8PTS1-F1
#
_entry.id   AF-A0A2N8PTS1-F1
#
_cell.length_a   1.000
_cell.length_b   1.000
_cell.length_c   1.000
_cell.angle_alpha   90.00
_cell.angle_beta   90.00
_cell.angle_gamma   90.00
#
_symmetry.space_group_name_H-M   'P 1'
#
loop_
_entity.id
_entity.type
_entity.pdbx_description
1 polymer ?
#
loop_
_entity_poly.entity_id
_entity_poly.type
_entity_poly.pdbx_seq_one_letter_code
_entity_poly.pdbx_strand_id
1 'polypeptide(L)'
;MKKIKKSVIAFLVLCFALSSIFYVLIIKYQMLNMAYLLMWCPGVAAIIVKRMYYRNEPLINLQKFKLKYVLLGIGIPFIYSLFSYSIYLIMRGKGAFSNDFIRTLTSNPLILLLYVSLFFITALGKEIGWRGFLNRKMFQVFGFRKGAFLTGSIWAVWHLPLILAGYVSDIPIWYQVPIYVIQCIAMSYPMSYLSLKSKSVWSAAFFHFTHNFVIQVLLDQSINGPNKPYLVGETGVLTILILLTFCFMYAKKPTDSLKENQLF
;
A
#
# COMPACT_ATOMS: atom_id res chain seq x y z
N MET A 1 -23.60 14.13 6.83
CA MET A 1 -23.35 13.36 5.59
C MET A 1 -22.95 14.20 4.36
N LYS A 2 -23.67 15.29 4.00
CA LYS A 2 -23.37 16.10 2.78
C LYS A 2 -21.93 16.62 2.70
N LYS A 3 -21.36 17.10 3.81
CA LYS A 3 -19.95 17.54 3.93
C LYS A 3 -18.95 16.43 3.60
N ILE A 4 -19.17 15.21 4.12
CA ILE A 4 -18.27 14.06 3.90
C ILE A 4 -18.27 13.65 2.43
N LYS A 5 -19.44 13.56 1.80
CA LYS A 5 -19.52 13.22 0.37
C LYS A 5 -18.78 14.25 -0.50
N LYS A 6 -18.98 15.55 -0.25
CA LYS A 6 -18.28 16.64 -0.97
C LYS A 6 -16.76 16.56 -0.78
N SER A 7 -16.28 16.31 0.43
CA SER A 7 -14.84 16.24 0.69
C SER A 7 -14.18 15.00 0.09
N VAL A 8 -14.87 13.86 0.06
CA VAL A 8 -14.41 12.65 -0.65
C VAL A 8 -14.30 12.91 -2.16
N ILE A 9 -15.30 13.53 -2.77
CA ILE A 9 -15.27 13.87 -4.21
C ILE A 9 -14.10 14.82 -4.50
N ALA A 10 -13.96 15.89 -3.71
CA ALA A 10 -12.84 16.83 -3.86
C ALA A 10 -11.48 16.14 -3.73
N PHE A 11 -11.34 15.22 -2.78
CA PHE A 11 -10.12 14.43 -2.62
C PHE A 11 -9.81 13.58 -3.83
N LEU A 12 -10.80 12.85 -4.37
CA LEU A 12 -10.60 12.00 -5.54
C LEU A 12 -10.23 12.84 -6.76
N VAL A 13 -10.96 13.93 -7.03
CA VAL A 13 -10.65 14.82 -8.16
C VAL A 13 -9.23 15.38 -8.04
N LEU A 14 -8.85 15.92 -6.88
CA LEU A 14 -7.50 16.46 -6.68
C LEU A 14 -6.42 15.38 -6.78
N CYS A 15 -6.64 14.21 -6.17
CA CYS A 15 -5.69 13.11 -6.19
C CYS A 15 -5.40 12.67 -7.63
N PHE A 16 -6.45 12.35 -8.41
CA PHE A 16 -6.29 11.90 -9.80
C PHE A 16 -5.78 13.01 -10.73
N ALA A 17 -6.22 14.26 -10.53
CA ALA A 17 -5.71 15.40 -11.33
C ALA A 17 -4.21 15.61 -11.10
N LEU A 18 -3.75 15.64 -9.85
CA LEU A 18 -2.32 15.76 -9.53
C LEU A 18 -1.53 14.56 -10.07
N SER A 19 -2.04 13.35 -9.90
CA SER A 19 -1.38 12.14 -10.40
C SER A 19 -1.29 12.09 -11.92
N SER A 20 -2.26 12.64 -12.65
CA SER A 20 -2.25 12.66 -14.11
C SER A 20 -1.03 13.36 -14.71
N ILE A 21 -0.56 14.42 -14.06
CA ILE A 21 0.67 15.14 -14.45
C ILE A 21 1.85 14.17 -14.43
N PHE A 22 2.02 13.43 -13.34
CA PHE A 22 3.13 12.51 -13.18
C PHE A 22 2.98 11.24 -14.03
N TYR A 23 1.75 10.76 -14.29
CA TYR A 23 1.55 9.69 -15.27
C TYR A 23 2.06 10.10 -16.65
N VAL A 24 1.78 11.32 -17.11
CA VAL A 24 2.30 11.81 -18.39
C VAL A 24 3.83 11.89 -18.37
N LEU A 25 4.44 12.42 -17.30
CA LEU A 25 5.89 12.49 -17.17
C LEU A 25 6.57 11.11 -17.19
N ILE A 26 5.97 10.12 -16.54
CA ILE A 26 6.51 8.76 -16.50
C ILE A 26 6.28 8.05 -17.84
N ILE A 27 5.05 7.98 -18.32
CA ILE A 27 4.67 7.14 -19.47
C ILE A 27 5.15 7.76 -20.79
N LYS A 28 5.00 9.08 -20.97
CA LYS A 28 5.36 9.73 -22.25
C LYS A 28 6.83 10.13 -22.29
N TYR A 29 7.34 10.68 -21.19
CA TYR A 29 8.70 11.25 -21.15
C TYR A 29 9.71 10.34 -20.46
N GLN A 30 9.33 9.13 -20.04
CA GLN A 30 10.21 8.11 -19.45
C GLN A 30 10.95 8.59 -18.18
N MET A 31 10.39 9.57 -17.47
CA MET A 31 10.98 10.14 -16.26
C MET A 31 10.63 9.32 -15.02
N LEU A 32 11.19 8.10 -14.90
CA LEU A 32 10.85 7.13 -13.85
C LEU A 32 10.94 7.69 -12.43
N ASN A 33 11.90 8.56 -12.16
CA ASN A 33 12.07 9.21 -10.84
C ASN A 33 10.86 10.06 -10.43
N MET A 34 9.99 10.46 -11.36
CA MET A 34 8.74 11.16 -11.05
C MET A 34 7.75 10.26 -10.31
N ALA A 35 7.95 8.94 -10.29
CA ALA A 35 7.19 8.02 -9.47
C ALA A 35 7.23 8.41 -7.99
N TYR A 36 8.37 8.91 -7.47
CA TYR A 36 8.46 9.35 -6.08
C TYR A 36 7.48 10.49 -5.76
N LEU A 37 7.30 11.43 -6.69
CA LEU A 37 6.35 12.56 -6.56
C LEU A 37 4.90 12.12 -6.77
N LEU A 38 4.68 11.19 -7.71
CA LEU A 38 3.38 10.56 -7.90
C LEU A 38 2.86 9.94 -6.60
N MET A 39 3.71 9.21 -5.86
CA MET A 39 3.34 8.59 -4.57
C MET A 39 2.88 9.59 -3.50
N TRP A 40 3.23 10.88 -3.64
CA TRP A 40 2.79 11.94 -2.73
C TRP A 40 1.47 12.61 -3.12
N CYS A 41 0.94 12.37 -4.32
CA CYS A 41 -0.31 12.97 -4.79
C CYS A 41 -1.51 12.71 -3.84
N PRO A 42 -1.75 11.48 -3.34
CA PRO A 42 -2.83 11.25 -2.38
C PRO A 42 -2.62 12.04 -1.07
N GLY A 43 -1.39 12.11 -0.59
CA GLY A 43 -1.05 12.84 0.64
C GLY A 43 -1.31 14.34 0.50
N VAL A 44 -0.84 14.95 -0.59
CA VAL A 44 -1.07 16.38 -0.90
C VAL A 44 -2.55 16.68 -1.07
N ALA A 45 -3.29 15.85 -1.81
CA ALA A 45 -4.73 16.00 -1.97
C ALA A 45 -5.47 15.98 -0.62
N ALA A 46 -5.10 15.06 0.28
CA ALA A 46 -5.69 14.98 1.62
C ALA A 46 -5.39 16.22 2.47
N ILE A 47 -4.17 16.77 2.39
CA ILE A 47 -3.79 18.00 3.12
C ILE A 47 -4.62 19.20 2.62
N ILE A 48 -4.77 19.35 1.30
CA ILE A 48 -5.58 20.42 0.69
C ILE A 48 -7.05 20.29 1.13
N VAL A 49 -7.64 19.10 0.98
CA VAL A 49 -9.05 18.87 1.36
C VAL A 49 -9.28 19.02 2.86
N LYS A 50 -8.32 18.60 3.70
CA LYS A 50 -8.36 18.87 5.15
C LYS A 50 -8.44 20.37 5.40
N ARG A 51 -7.61 21.19 4.75
CA ARG A 51 -7.65 22.66 4.92
C ARG A 51 -8.97 23.27 4.45
N MET A 52 -9.54 22.77 3.35
CA MET A 52 -10.80 23.29 2.79
C MET A 52 -12.03 22.95 3.64
N TYR A 53 -12.14 21.70 4.11
CA TYR A 53 -13.38 21.22 4.75
C TYR A 53 -13.25 21.03 6.26
N TYR A 54 -12.04 20.87 6.78
CA TYR A 54 -11.82 20.32 8.11
C TYR A 54 -10.66 20.99 8.85
N ARG A 55 -10.50 22.30 8.66
CA ARG A 55 -9.36 23.11 9.16
C ARG A 55 -9.03 22.88 10.64
N ASN A 56 -10.06 22.73 11.47
CA ASN A 56 -9.94 22.60 12.93
C ASN A 56 -10.05 21.15 13.43
N GLU A 57 -10.20 20.17 12.53
CA GLU A 57 -10.27 18.75 12.93
C GLU A 57 -8.87 18.12 12.87
N PRO A 58 -8.47 17.30 13.86
CA PRO A 58 -7.20 16.58 13.88
C PRO A 58 -7.19 15.38 12.90
N LEU A 59 -7.55 15.63 11.64
CA LEU A 59 -7.40 14.71 10.51
C LEU A 59 -5.92 14.50 10.19
N ILE A 60 -5.61 13.29 9.72
CA ILE A 60 -4.24 12.83 9.45
C ILE A 60 -3.43 12.89 10.74
N ASN A 61 -3.76 12.00 11.68
CA ASN A 61 -3.07 11.95 12.97
C ASN A 61 -1.71 11.26 12.81
N LEU A 62 -0.66 12.06 12.81
CA LEU A 62 0.75 11.63 12.83
C LEU A 62 1.38 11.71 14.23
N GLN A 63 0.66 12.26 15.22
CA GLN A 63 1.21 12.40 16.57
C GLN A 63 1.05 11.12 17.41
N LYS A 64 -0.04 10.36 17.20
CA LYS A 64 -0.30 9.14 17.96
C LYS A 64 0.53 7.97 17.41
N PHE A 65 1.68 7.69 18.01
CA PHE A 65 2.46 6.49 17.72
C PHE A 65 2.11 5.37 18.70
N LYS A 66 1.51 4.28 18.23
CA LYS A 66 1.16 3.12 19.08
C LYS A 66 1.95 1.90 18.64
N LEU A 67 3.04 1.60 19.35
CA LEU A 67 4.02 0.58 19.00
C LEU A 67 3.39 -0.77 18.63
N LYS A 68 2.43 -1.27 19.43
CA LYS A 68 1.71 -2.53 19.14
C LYS A 68 1.16 -2.60 17.71
N TYR A 69 0.50 -1.53 17.24
CA TYR A 69 -0.11 -1.53 15.90
C TYR A 69 0.91 -1.31 14.79
N VAL A 70 2.02 -0.64 15.08
CA VAL A 70 3.16 -0.50 14.16
C VAL A 70 3.87 -1.84 13.99
N LEU A 71 4.14 -2.55 15.08
CA LEU A 71 4.72 -3.90 15.03
C LEU A 71 3.82 -4.89 14.30
N LEU A 72 2.49 -4.81 14.48
CA LEU A 72 1.55 -5.58 13.65
C LEU A 72 1.60 -5.15 12.18
N GLY A 73 1.74 -3.85 11.93
CA GLY A 73 1.92 -3.30 10.58
C GLY A 73 3.13 -3.87 9.88
N ILE A 74 4.26 -4.00 10.56
CA ILE A 74 5.50 -4.59 10.03
C ILE A 74 5.39 -6.13 9.93
N GLY A 75 4.88 -6.77 10.99
CA GLY A 75 4.86 -8.21 11.11
C GLY A 75 3.97 -8.90 10.07
N ILE A 76 2.80 -8.35 9.74
CA ILE A 76 1.88 -9.00 8.79
C ILE A 76 2.51 -9.14 7.40
N PRO A 77 3.03 -8.07 6.76
CA PRO A 77 3.79 -8.16 5.52
C PRO A 77 4.92 -9.16 5.55
N PHE A 78 5.74 -9.08 6.59
CA PHE A 78 6.87 -9.98 6.77
C PHE A 78 6.43 -11.45 6.82
N ILE A 79 5.34 -11.76 7.52
CA ILE A 79 4.84 -13.12 7.66
C ILE A 79 4.33 -13.68 6.33
N TYR A 80 3.43 -12.99 5.62
CA TYR A 80 2.90 -13.56 4.36
C TYR A 80 3.96 -13.62 3.25
N SER A 81 4.92 -12.68 3.24
CA SER A 81 6.04 -12.76 2.31
C SER A 81 6.96 -13.93 2.68
N LEU A 82 7.26 -14.14 3.96
CA LEU A 82 8.06 -15.29 4.39
C LEU A 82 7.44 -16.61 3.96
N PHE A 83 6.14 -16.81 4.19
CA PHE A 83 5.46 -18.05 3.80
C PHE A 83 5.42 -18.25 2.28
N SER A 84 5.04 -17.23 1.51
CA SER A 84 4.92 -17.36 0.05
C SER A 84 6.26 -17.65 -0.63
N TYR A 85 7.32 -16.94 -0.24
CA TYR A 85 8.65 -17.16 -0.80
C TYR A 85 9.29 -18.46 -0.31
N SER A 86 9.02 -18.89 0.92
CA SER A 86 9.47 -20.22 1.40
C SER A 86 8.85 -21.34 0.58
N ILE A 87 7.55 -21.29 0.28
CA ILE A 87 6.88 -22.27 -0.58
C ILE A 87 7.52 -22.28 -1.97
N TYR A 88 7.73 -21.11 -2.57
CA TYR A 88 8.39 -21.00 -3.88
C TYR A 88 9.80 -21.61 -3.88
N LEU A 89 10.60 -21.34 -2.85
CA LEU A 89 11.95 -21.86 -2.71
C LEU A 89 11.96 -23.38 -2.50
N ILE A 90 11.00 -23.94 -1.77
CA ILE A 90 10.83 -25.40 -1.64
C ILE A 90 10.52 -26.02 -3.01
N MET A 91 9.66 -25.38 -3.81
CA MET A 91 9.30 -25.87 -5.16
C MET A 91 10.46 -25.80 -6.16
N ARG A 92 11.29 -24.75 -6.08
CA ARG A 92 12.37 -24.49 -7.06
C ARG A 92 13.74 -25.00 -6.63
N GLY A 93 13.94 -25.24 -5.34
CA GLY A 93 15.23 -25.59 -4.76
C GLY A 93 16.22 -24.41 -4.71
N LYS A 94 17.43 -24.70 -4.23
CA LYS A 94 18.49 -23.70 -3.97
C LYS A 94 18.96 -22.95 -5.22
N GLY A 95 18.76 -23.51 -6.42
CA GLY A 95 19.14 -22.87 -7.68
C GLY A 95 18.34 -21.61 -8.03
N ALA A 96 17.29 -21.29 -7.27
CA ALA A 96 16.54 -20.04 -7.43
C ALA A 96 17.22 -18.83 -6.79
N PHE A 97 18.19 -19.00 -5.88
CA PHE A 97 18.81 -17.87 -5.19
C PHE A 97 19.75 -17.07 -6.10
N SER A 98 19.65 -15.74 -5.98
CA SER A 98 20.52 -14.74 -6.57
C SER A 98 20.99 -13.81 -5.46
N ASN A 99 22.30 -13.68 -5.27
CA ASN A 99 22.85 -12.96 -4.10
C ASN A 99 23.39 -11.57 -4.43
N ASP A 100 23.46 -11.19 -5.71
CA ASP A 100 24.27 -10.03 -6.14
C ASP A 100 23.69 -8.70 -5.65
N PHE A 101 22.37 -8.53 -5.72
CA PHE A 101 21.73 -7.28 -5.29
C PHE A 101 21.72 -7.11 -3.77
N ILE A 102 21.36 -8.15 -3.01
CA ILE A 102 21.34 -8.07 -1.55
C ILE A 102 22.73 -7.87 -0.99
N ARG A 103 23.74 -8.54 -1.54
CA ARG A 103 25.13 -8.34 -1.12
C ARG A 103 25.56 -6.89 -1.33
N THR A 104 25.14 -6.27 -2.43
CA THR A 104 25.39 -4.84 -2.70
C THR A 104 24.67 -3.95 -1.69
N LEU A 105 23.40 -4.23 -1.41
CA LEU A 105 22.59 -3.45 -0.48
C LEU A 105 23.11 -3.55 0.97
N THR A 106 23.51 -4.74 1.42
CA THR A 106 23.98 -4.98 2.79
C THR A 106 25.44 -4.60 3.01
N SER A 107 26.26 -4.55 1.95
CA SER A 107 27.67 -4.17 2.06
C SER A 107 27.87 -2.66 2.23
N ASN A 108 26.87 -1.83 1.89
CA ASN A 108 26.93 -0.39 2.05
C ASN A 108 25.75 0.13 2.92
N PRO A 109 26.00 0.46 4.20
CA PRO A 109 24.97 0.97 5.12
C PRO A 109 24.27 2.24 4.63
N LEU A 110 24.95 3.10 3.86
CA LEU A 110 24.36 4.33 3.32
C LEU A 110 23.34 4.04 2.22
N ILE A 111 23.62 3.06 1.36
CA ILE A 111 22.68 2.63 0.32
C ILE A 111 21.46 1.99 0.98
N LEU A 112 21.67 1.12 1.97
CA LEU A 112 20.56 0.52 2.73
C LEU A 112 19.69 1.61 3.38
N LEU A 113 20.29 2.57 4.07
CA LEU A 113 19.57 3.67 4.71
C LEU A 113 18.77 4.50 3.69
N LEU A 114 19.35 4.78 2.51
CA LEU A 114 18.69 5.49 1.44
C LEU A 114 17.44 4.74 0.96
N TYR A 115 17.57 3.44 0.64
CA TYR A 115 16.43 2.64 0.16
C TYR A 115 15.33 2.51 1.22
N VAL A 116 15.70 2.25 2.48
CA VAL A 116 14.75 2.21 3.60
C VAL A 116 13.98 3.54 3.69
N SER A 117 14.71 4.65 3.64
CA SER A 117 14.11 5.99 3.75
C SER A 117 13.18 6.30 2.57
N LEU A 118 13.61 6.03 1.33
CA LEU A 118 12.82 6.29 0.12
C LEU A 118 11.52 5.48 0.10
N PHE A 119 11.59 4.19 0.39
CA PHE A 119 10.41 3.32 0.42
C PHE A 119 9.46 3.71 1.56
N PHE A 120 9.99 4.13 2.71
CA PHE A 120 9.15 4.58 3.82
C PHE A 120 8.46 5.92 3.52
N ILE A 121 9.20 6.89 2.98
CA ILE A 121 8.68 8.23 2.65
C ILE A 121 7.57 8.14 1.60
N THR A 122 7.76 7.33 0.55
CA THR A 122 6.73 7.12 -0.48
C THR A 122 5.51 6.37 0.05
N ALA A 123 5.69 5.36 0.89
CA ALA A 123 4.59 4.70 1.58
C ALA A 123 3.80 5.67 2.46
N LEU A 124 4.50 6.51 3.23
CA LEU A 124 3.87 7.52 4.08
C LEU A 124 3.04 8.53 3.28
N GLY A 125 3.58 9.04 2.16
CA GLY A 125 2.87 9.97 1.27
C GLY A 125 1.53 9.41 0.77
N LYS A 126 1.53 8.13 0.36
CA LYS A 126 0.30 7.41 -0.03
C LYS A 126 -0.66 7.25 1.14
N GLU A 127 -0.16 6.77 2.28
CA GLU A 127 -1.01 6.43 3.43
C GLU A 127 -1.63 7.63 4.15
N ILE A 128 -1.01 8.81 4.07
CA ILE A 128 -1.63 10.07 4.49
C ILE A 128 -2.95 10.30 3.75
N GLY A 129 -2.97 10.05 2.43
CA GLY A 129 -4.18 10.13 1.62
C GLY A 129 -5.15 8.99 1.89
N TRP A 130 -4.69 7.76 1.72
CA TRP A 130 -5.57 6.58 1.76
C TRP A 130 -6.10 6.29 3.15
N ARG A 131 -5.24 6.12 4.16
CA ARG A 131 -5.64 5.73 5.53
C ARG A 131 -5.79 6.94 6.46
N GLY A 132 -5.11 8.04 6.17
CA GLY A 132 -5.24 9.30 6.91
C GLY A 132 -6.51 10.07 6.59
N PHE A 133 -7.03 9.97 5.36
CA PHE A 133 -8.24 10.68 4.92
C PHE A 133 -9.32 9.75 4.35
N LEU A 134 -9.10 9.15 3.18
CA LEU A 134 -10.16 8.48 2.40
C LEU A 134 -10.84 7.36 3.19
N ASN A 135 -10.07 6.43 3.73
CA ASN A 135 -10.56 5.28 4.48
C ASN A 135 -11.40 5.69 5.68
N ARG A 136 -11.01 6.74 6.41
CA ARG A 136 -11.78 7.24 7.57
C ARG A 136 -13.14 7.76 7.13
N LYS A 137 -13.19 8.50 6.01
CA LYS A 137 -14.44 9.03 5.46
C LYS A 137 -15.31 7.94 4.86
N MET A 138 -14.72 6.96 4.17
CA MET A 138 -15.43 5.79 3.67
C MET A 138 -16.02 4.94 4.80
N PHE A 139 -15.26 4.77 5.88
CA PHE A 139 -15.72 4.09 7.09
C PHE A 139 -16.95 4.79 7.72
N GLN A 140 -16.92 6.12 7.86
CA GLN A 140 -18.03 6.91 8.39
C GLN A 140 -19.31 6.86 7.55
N VAL A 141 -19.23 6.46 6.27
CA VAL A 141 -20.39 6.45 5.36
C VAL A 141 -20.89 5.04 5.10
N PHE A 142 -19.99 4.07 5.00
CA PHE A 142 -20.30 2.72 4.53
C PHE A 142 -19.97 1.62 5.57
N GLY A 143 -19.40 1.98 6.72
CA GLY A 143 -18.87 1.04 7.70
C GLY A 143 -17.55 0.40 7.28
N PHE A 144 -17.01 -0.48 8.13
CA PHE A 144 -15.64 -1.02 7.99
C PHE A 144 -15.43 -1.81 6.71
N ARG A 145 -16.25 -2.84 6.48
CA ARG A 145 -16.03 -3.79 5.39
C ARG A 145 -16.13 -3.12 4.03
N LYS A 146 -17.22 -2.37 3.79
CA LYS A 146 -17.41 -1.63 2.55
C LYS A 146 -16.41 -0.49 2.41
N GLY A 147 -16.09 0.21 3.50
CA GLY A 147 -15.12 1.31 3.46
C GLY A 147 -13.70 0.85 3.10
N ALA A 148 -13.25 -0.28 3.67
CA ALA A 148 -11.97 -0.90 3.32
C ALA A 148 -11.96 -1.39 1.87
N PHE A 149 -13.01 -2.07 1.42
CA PHE A 149 -13.16 -2.52 0.03
C PHE A 149 -13.08 -1.36 -0.97
N LEU A 150 -13.86 -0.29 -0.75
CA LEU A 150 -13.87 0.88 -1.64
C LEU A 150 -12.52 1.60 -1.65
N THR A 151 -11.87 1.75 -0.50
CA THR A 151 -10.54 2.35 -0.41
C THR A 151 -9.51 1.53 -1.20
N GLY A 152 -9.52 0.20 -1.06
CA GLY A 152 -8.62 -0.69 -1.79
C GLY A 152 -8.88 -0.69 -3.30
N SER A 153 -10.15 -0.65 -3.70
CA SER A 153 -10.55 -0.58 -5.11
C SER A 153 -10.08 0.73 -5.77
N ILE A 154 -10.30 1.87 -5.10
CA ILE A 154 -9.83 3.18 -5.59
C ILE A 154 -8.30 3.20 -5.65
N TRP A 155 -7.63 2.63 -4.66
CA TRP A 155 -6.18 2.52 -4.64
C TRP A 155 -5.64 1.65 -5.78
N ALA A 156 -6.33 0.57 -6.14
CA ALA A 156 -6.00 -0.25 -7.31
C ALA A 156 -6.17 0.54 -8.62
N VAL A 157 -7.32 1.22 -8.78
CA VAL A 157 -7.61 2.06 -9.95
C VAL A 157 -6.54 3.14 -10.15
N TRP A 158 -6.05 3.72 -9.05
CA TRP A 158 -4.97 4.72 -9.07
C TRP A 158 -3.64 4.18 -9.61
N HIS A 159 -3.37 2.87 -9.54
CA HIS A 159 -2.16 2.29 -10.13
C HIS A 159 -2.33 1.85 -11.59
N LEU A 160 -3.57 1.69 -12.07
CA LEU A 160 -3.83 1.13 -13.41
C LEU A 160 -3.08 1.84 -14.55
N PRO A 161 -2.93 3.18 -14.58
CA PRO A 161 -2.19 3.82 -15.68
C PRO A 161 -0.75 3.31 -15.82
N LEU A 162 -0.06 3.07 -14.71
CA LEU A 162 1.32 2.55 -14.75
C LEU A 162 1.38 1.04 -15.02
N ILE A 163 0.40 0.28 -14.52
CA ILE A 163 0.30 -1.16 -14.79
C ILE A 163 0.05 -1.40 -16.28
N LEU A 164 -0.92 -0.69 -16.86
CA LEU A 164 -1.27 -0.80 -18.28
C LEU A 164 -0.14 -0.31 -19.21
N ALA A 165 0.72 0.58 -18.71
CA ALA A 165 1.91 1.02 -19.42
C ALA A 165 3.13 0.09 -19.24
N GLY A 166 3.01 -1.02 -18.51
CA GLY A 166 4.06 -2.04 -18.38
C GLY A 166 5.12 -1.76 -17.31
N TYR A 167 4.91 -0.81 -16.38
CA TYR A 167 5.93 -0.43 -15.39
C TYR A 167 5.99 -1.32 -14.14
N VAL A 168 5.11 -2.32 -14.01
CA VAL A 168 5.00 -3.12 -12.78
C VAL A 168 5.55 -4.54 -12.95
N SER A 169 5.30 -5.19 -14.08
CA SER A 169 5.73 -6.57 -14.37
C SER A 169 5.58 -6.84 -15.86
N ASP A 170 6.39 -7.75 -16.38
CA ASP A 170 6.41 -8.13 -17.80
C ASP A 170 5.38 -9.24 -18.14
N ILE A 171 4.54 -9.63 -17.18
CA ILE A 171 3.49 -10.64 -17.40
C ILE A 171 2.25 -10.06 -18.09
N PRO A 172 1.42 -10.88 -18.76
CA PRO A 172 0.25 -10.40 -19.48
C PRO A 172 -0.72 -9.60 -18.60
N ILE A 173 -1.17 -8.46 -19.13
CA ILE A 173 -2.07 -7.51 -18.45
C ILE A 173 -3.36 -8.20 -17.95
N TRP A 174 -3.91 -9.14 -18.73
CA TRP A 174 -5.14 -9.87 -18.36
C TRP A 174 -4.99 -10.66 -17.06
N TYR A 175 -3.77 -11.08 -16.72
CA TYR A 175 -3.45 -11.74 -15.46
C TYR A 175 -3.06 -10.72 -14.40
N GLN A 176 -2.15 -9.80 -14.76
CA GLN A 176 -1.57 -8.83 -13.83
C GLN A 176 -2.61 -7.95 -13.16
N VAL A 177 -3.55 -7.40 -13.94
CA VAL A 177 -4.52 -6.41 -13.45
C VAL A 177 -5.48 -6.99 -12.41
N PRO A 178 -6.19 -8.11 -12.66
CA PRO A 178 -7.09 -8.69 -11.65
C PRO A 178 -6.37 -9.06 -10.35
N ILE A 179 -5.19 -9.64 -10.47
CA ILE A 179 -4.34 -10.07 -9.36
C ILE A 179 -3.90 -8.87 -8.50
N TYR A 180 -3.42 -7.79 -9.14
CA TYR A 180 -3.03 -6.56 -8.44
C TYR A 180 -4.23 -5.87 -7.76
N VAL A 181 -5.40 -5.88 -8.40
CA VAL A 181 -6.65 -5.36 -7.81
C VAL A 181 -7.01 -6.15 -6.55
N ILE A 182 -6.96 -7.49 -6.61
CA ILE A 182 -7.21 -8.36 -5.45
C ILE A 182 -6.22 -8.06 -4.32
N GLN A 183 -4.93 -7.93 -4.63
CA GLN A 183 -3.89 -7.59 -3.67
C GLN A 183 -4.17 -6.26 -2.97
N CYS A 184 -4.47 -5.19 -3.74
CA CYS A 184 -4.78 -3.87 -3.19
C CYS A 184 -5.98 -3.90 -2.24
N ILE A 185 -7.04 -4.61 -2.63
CA ILE A 185 -8.24 -4.80 -1.80
C ILE A 185 -7.90 -5.60 -0.54
N ALA A 186 -7.17 -6.72 -0.68
CA ALA A 186 -6.82 -7.60 0.42
C ALA A 186 -5.93 -6.91 1.46
N MET A 187 -4.94 -6.13 1.04
CA MET A 187 -4.11 -5.28 1.93
C MET A 187 -4.93 -4.19 2.62
N SER A 188 -5.99 -3.69 1.97
CA SER A 188 -6.83 -2.63 2.51
C SER A 188 -7.44 -2.98 3.87
N TYR A 189 -7.91 -4.21 4.05
CA TYR A 189 -8.54 -4.65 5.30
C TYR A 189 -7.65 -4.54 6.55
N PRO A 190 -6.48 -5.22 6.63
CA PRO A 190 -5.60 -5.12 7.80
C PRO A 190 -5.10 -3.68 7.99
N MET A 191 -4.71 -2.98 6.92
CA MET A 191 -4.22 -1.60 7.02
C MET A 191 -5.29 -0.66 7.57
N SER A 192 -6.53 -0.76 7.07
CA SER A 192 -7.66 0.03 7.55
C SER A 192 -8.00 -0.30 9.00
N TYR A 193 -8.02 -1.57 9.38
CA TYR A 193 -8.28 -1.96 10.76
C TYR A 193 -7.22 -1.40 11.71
N LEU A 194 -5.93 -1.61 11.38
CA LEU A 194 -4.81 -1.17 12.22
C LEU A 194 -4.77 0.36 12.33
N SER A 195 -5.05 1.11 11.25
CA SER A 195 -5.03 2.58 11.28
C SER A 195 -6.21 3.16 12.07
N LEU A 196 -7.40 2.57 11.93
CA LEU A 196 -8.60 2.99 12.68
C LEU A 196 -8.42 2.68 14.17
N LYS A 197 -7.85 1.52 14.53
CA LYS A 197 -7.56 1.14 15.93
C LYS A 197 -6.46 1.97 16.57
N SER A 198 -5.38 2.22 15.84
CA SER A 198 -4.29 3.05 16.33
C SER A 198 -4.70 4.53 16.39
N LYS A 199 -5.75 4.90 15.65
CA LYS A 199 -6.17 6.27 15.33
C LYS A 199 -5.08 7.05 14.60
N SER A 200 -4.19 6.35 13.90
CA SER A 200 -2.94 6.92 13.36
C SER A 200 -2.59 6.32 12.00
N VAL A 201 -1.86 7.08 11.19
CA VAL A 201 -1.40 6.63 9.88
C VAL A 201 -0.18 5.69 9.98
N TRP A 202 0.59 5.78 11.07
CA TRP A 202 1.86 5.04 11.20
C TRP A 202 1.73 3.54 10.96
N SER A 203 0.71 2.88 11.53
CA SER A 203 0.53 1.44 11.34
C SER A 203 0.31 1.04 9.89
N ALA A 204 -0.39 1.86 9.11
CA ALA A 204 -0.57 1.63 7.68
C ALA A 204 0.68 2.00 6.87
N ALA A 205 1.36 3.10 7.23
CA ALA A 205 2.60 3.52 6.55
C ALA A 205 3.70 2.46 6.70
N PHE A 206 3.91 1.94 7.90
CA PHE A 206 4.85 0.84 8.14
C PHE A 206 4.42 -0.45 7.45
N PHE A 207 3.12 -0.77 7.41
CA PHE A 207 2.63 -1.93 6.65
C PHE A 207 2.96 -1.84 5.16
N HIS A 208 2.63 -0.70 4.54
CA HIS A 208 2.88 -0.47 3.12
C HIS A 208 4.39 -0.45 2.83
N PHE A 209 5.17 0.24 3.66
CA PHE A 209 6.62 0.23 3.59
C PHE A 209 7.17 -1.19 3.64
N THR A 210 6.80 -1.98 4.65
CA THR A 210 7.32 -3.34 4.82
C THR A 210 6.91 -4.23 3.65
N HIS A 211 5.68 -4.11 3.13
CA HIS A 211 5.27 -4.81 1.92
C HIS A 211 6.23 -4.50 0.76
N ASN A 212 6.36 -3.23 0.39
CA ASN A 212 7.16 -2.85 -0.79
C ASN A 212 8.64 -3.17 -0.58
N PHE A 213 9.19 -2.85 0.58
CA PHE A 213 10.61 -3.04 0.85
C PHE A 213 10.99 -4.52 0.93
N VAL A 214 10.23 -5.32 1.68
CA VAL A 214 10.54 -6.76 1.81
C VAL A 214 10.32 -7.48 0.49
N ILE A 215 9.24 -7.19 -0.23
CA ILE A 215 8.94 -7.88 -1.48
C ILE A 215 9.84 -7.39 -2.61
N GLN A 216 9.77 -6.10 -2.95
CA GLN A 216 10.39 -5.60 -4.18
C GLN A 216 11.91 -5.43 -4.06
N VAL A 217 12.42 -5.08 -2.87
CA VAL A 217 13.84 -4.79 -2.65
C VAL A 217 14.58 -6.00 -2.11
N LEU A 218 14.02 -6.69 -1.10
CA LEU A 218 14.69 -7.84 -0.51
C LEU A 218 14.43 -9.12 -1.31
N LEU A 219 13.18 -9.57 -1.39
CA LEU A 219 12.89 -10.92 -1.84
C LEU A 219 12.92 -11.07 -3.37
N ASP A 220 12.26 -10.19 -4.13
CA ASP A 220 12.20 -10.28 -5.59
C ASP A 220 13.56 -10.14 -6.26
N GLN A 221 14.48 -9.41 -5.64
CA GLN A 221 15.87 -9.27 -6.11
C GLN A 221 16.76 -10.45 -5.70
N SER A 222 16.33 -11.22 -4.70
CA SER A 222 17.08 -12.38 -4.17
C SER A 222 16.77 -13.69 -4.85
N ILE A 223 15.71 -13.74 -5.66
CA ILE A 223 15.23 -14.99 -6.26
C ILE A 223 14.90 -14.84 -7.73
N ASN A 224 15.17 -15.92 -8.48
CA ASN A 224 14.97 -16.02 -9.91
C ASN A 224 14.09 -17.22 -10.29
N GLY A 225 13.58 -17.19 -11.51
CA GLY A 225 12.87 -18.30 -12.13
C GLY A 225 11.76 -17.83 -13.08
N PRO A 226 11.45 -18.61 -14.13
CA PRO A 226 10.57 -18.19 -15.22
C PRO A 226 9.14 -17.88 -14.76
N ASN A 227 8.66 -18.59 -13.73
CA ASN A 227 7.30 -18.43 -13.21
C ASN A 227 7.23 -17.55 -11.96
N LYS A 228 8.35 -16.92 -11.54
CA LYS A 228 8.41 -16.11 -10.32
C LYS A 228 7.27 -15.07 -10.27
N PRO A 229 7.06 -14.24 -11.31
CA PRO A 229 6.06 -13.16 -11.21
C PRO A 229 4.61 -13.66 -11.12
N TYR A 230 4.34 -14.91 -11.49
CA TYR A 230 3.02 -15.53 -11.36
C TYR A 230 2.81 -16.18 -9.99
N LEU A 231 3.90 -16.60 -9.32
CA LEU A 231 3.82 -17.37 -8.07
C LEU A 231 4.01 -16.51 -6.83
N VAL A 232 4.95 -15.57 -6.84
CA VAL A 232 5.28 -14.71 -5.68
C VAL A 232 5.38 -13.24 -6.09
N GLY A 233 5.53 -12.36 -5.11
CA GLY A 233 5.58 -10.91 -5.32
C GLY A 233 4.20 -10.27 -5.37
N GLU A 234 4.12 -9.05 -5.90
CA GLU A 234 2.87 -8.29 -5.97
C GLU A 234 1.84 -8.96 -6.89
N THR A 235 2.31 -9.65 -7.92
CA THR A 235 1.46 -10.35 -8.89
C THR A 235 1.40 -11.87 -8.65
N GLY A 236 1.95 -12.33 -7.52
CA GLY A 236 2.10 -13.76 -7.22
C GLY A 236 0.86 -14.39 -6.59
N VAL A 237 0.37 -15.49 -7.15
CA VAL A 237 -0.81 -16.19 -6.63
C VAL A 237 -0.59 -16.74 -5.21
N LEU A 238 0.61 -17.24 -4.88
CA LEU A 238 0.91 -17.75 -3.53
C LEU A 238 0.90 -16.61 -2.51
N THR A 239 1.53 -15.48 -2.85
CA THR A 239 1.55 -14.29 -2.01
C THR A 239 0.13 -13.77 -1.76
N ILE A 240 -0.71 -13.73 -2.79
CA ILE A 240 -2.11 -13.28 -2.68
C ILE A 240 -2.96 -14.26 -1.89
N LEU A 241 -2.85 -15.57 -2.11
CA LEU A 241 -3.61 -16.56 -1.34
C LEU A 241 -3.32 -16.46 0.16
N ILE A 242 -2.06 -16.30 0.54
CA ILE A 242 -1.69 -16.12 1.96
C ILE A 242 -2.18 -14.75 2.47
N LEU A 243 -2.01 -13.67 1.70
CA LEU A 243 -2.53 -12.35 2.06
C LEU A 243 -4.05 -12.35 2.26
N LEU A 244 -4.80 -13.12 1.45
CA LEU A 244 -6.25 -13.26 1.58
C LEU A 244 -6.64 -13.84 2.95
N THR A 245 -5.83 -14.72 3.56
CA THR A 245 -6.10 -15.21 4.92
C THR A 245 -6.11 -14.06 5.94
N PHE A 246 -5.13 -13.15 5.88
CA PHE A 246 -5.11 -11.95 6.71
C PHE A 246 -6.27 -11.02 6.38
N CYS A 247 -6.60 -10.83 5.10
CA CYS A 247 -7.77 -10.07 4.68
C CYS A 247 -9.05 -10.62 5.36
N PHE A 248 -9.31 -11.92 5.26
CA PHE A 248 -10.48 -12.56 5.88
C PHE A 248 -10.47 -12.44 7.42
N MET A 249 -9.32 -12.67 8.06
CA MET A 249 -9.17 -12.52 9.51
C MET A 249 -9.54 -11.10 9.97
N TYR A 250 -9.05 -10.08 9.28
CA TYR A 250 -9.31 -8.68 9.64
C TYR A 250 -10.71 -8.21 9.21
N ALA A 251 -11.26 -8.71 8.10
CA ALA A 251 -12.64 -8.44 7.67
C ALA A 251 -13.70 -8.95 8.66
N LYS A 252 -13.37 -10.04 9.38
CA LYS A 252 -14.24 -10.64 10.41
C LYS A 252 -14.09 -10.02 11.81
N LYS A 253 -13.09 -9.19 12.06
CA LYS A 253 -12.88 -8.62 13.41
C LYS A 253 -14.08 -7.76 13.85
N PRO A 254 -14.46 -7.82 15.15
CA PRO A 254 -15.51 -6.96 15.69
C PRO A 254 -15.16 -5.49 15.51
N THR A 255 -16.13 -4.72 15.03
CA THR A 255 -15.97 -3.29 14.74
C THR A 255 -16.61 -2.39 15.80
N ASP A 256 -17.21 -2.96 16.85
CA ASP A 256 -17.94 -2.21 17.89
C ASP A 256 -17.03 -1.26 18.67
N SER A 257 -15.74 -1.59 18.72
CA SER A 257 -14.67 -0.78 19.31
C SER A 257 -14.00 0.15 18.27
N LEU A 258 -14.60 0.34 17.10
CA LEU A 258 -14.27 1.37 16.09
C LEU A 258 -15.37 2.45 16.04
N LYS A 259 -15.88 2.89 17.19
CA LYS A 259 -16.99 3.86 17.26
C LYS A 259 -16.67 5.14 16.47
N GLU A 260 -17.62 5.58 15.65
CA GLU A 260 -17.48 6.69 14.69
C GLU A 260 -17.04 8.02 15.33
N ASN A 261 -17.49 8.27 16.56
CA ASN A 261 -17.22 9.51 17.30
C ASN A 261 -15.79 9.56 17.90
N GLN A 262 -15.03 8.47 17.79
CA GLN A 262 -13.70 8.32 18.38
C GLN A 262 -12.59 8.21 17.32
N LEU A 263 -12.88 8.48 16.05
CA LEU A 263 -11.95 8.30 14.92
C LEU A 263 -10.78 9.31 14.87
N PHE A 264 -10.65 10.16 15.87
CA PHE A 264 -9.56 11.14 16.01
C PHE A 264 -8.88 11.08 17.39
#